data_AF-A0A1M4ZMD5-F1
#
_entry.id   AF-A0A1M4ZMD5-F1
#
_cell.length_a   1.000
_cell.length_b   1.000
_cell.length_c   1.000
_cell.angle_alpha   90.00
_cell.angle_beta   90.00
_cell.angle_gamma   90.00
#
_symmetry.space_group_name_H-M   'P 1'
#
loop_
_entity.id
_entity.type
_entity.pdbx_description
1 polymer ?
#
loop_
_entity_poly.entity_id
_entity_poly.type
_entity_poly.pdbx_seq_one_letter_code
_entity_poly.pdbx_strand_id
1 'polypeptide(L)' 'MKLFGKNHLILCAITFIILFLMNYLGNDQADKLERALMIGAAGVIGLSIGLAIMNKGKDDKTPPQDFD' A
#
# COMPACT_ATOMS: atom_id res chain seq x y z
N MET A 1 -6.47 -13.30 -3.53
CA MET A 1 -7.26 -12.09 -3.91
C MET A 1 -6.73 -11.63 -5.25
N LYS A 2 -7.56 -11.25 -6.22
CA LYS A 2 -7.04 -10.63 -7.45
C LYS A 2 -6.32 -9.34 -7.04
N LEU A 3 -5.02 -9.26 -7.32
CA LEU A 3 -4.16 -8.14 -6.90
C LEU A 3 -4.68 -6.78 -7.39
N PHE A 4 -5.37 -6.77 -8.54
CA PHE A 4 -6.04 -5.60 -9.12
C PHE A 4 -7.57 -5.69 -9.06
N GLY A 5 -8.11 -6.49 -8.14
CA GLY A 5 -9.55 -6.60 -7.95
C GLY A 5 -10.13 -5.36 -7.26
N LYS A 6 -11.46 -5.22 -7.32
CA LYS A 6 -12.23 -4.14 -6.67
C LYS A 6 -11.84 -3.93 -5.19
N ASN A 7 -11.51 -5.00 -4.48
CA ASN A 7 -11.11 -4.97 -3.07
C ASN A 7 -9.75 -4.27 -2.85
N HIS A 8 -8.80 -4.41 -3.79
CA HIS A 8 -7.50 -3.73 -3.69
C HIS A 8 -7.66 -2.23 -3.90
N LEU A 9 -8.46 -1.82 -4.89
CA LEU A 9 -8.76 -0.40 -5.13
C LEU A 9 -9.46 0.24 -3.92
N ILE A 10 -10.41 -0.45 -3.30
CA ILE A 10 -11.09 0.01 -2.07
C ILE A 10 -10.07 0.16 -0.94
N LEU A 11 -9.19 -0.82 -0.74
CA LEU A 11 -8.15 -0.77 0.29
C LEU A 11 -7.20 0.41 0.06
N CYS A 12 -6.70 0.59 -1.17
CA CYS A 12 -5.84 1.72 -1.54
C CYS A 12 -6.52 3.07 -1.30
N ALA A 13 -7.80 3.21 -1.65
CA ALA A 13 -8.55 4.44 -1.43
C ALA A 13 -8.70 4.75 0.06
N ILE A 14 -9.04 3.75 0.89
CA ILE A 14 -9.16 3.92 2.34
C ILE A 14 -7.80 4.27 2.95
N THR A 15 -6.73 3.55 2.59
CA THR A 15 -5.38 3.84 3.07
C THR A 15 -4.92 5.24 2.68
N PHE A 16 -5.17 5.68 1.45
CA PHE A 16 -4.87 7.03 1.00
C PHE A 16 -5.60 8.07 1.86
N ILE A 17 -6.92 7.91 2.06
CA ILE A 17 -7.74 8.85 2.84
C ILE A 17 -7.22 8.96 4.27
N ILE A 18 -6.92 7.83 4.92
CA ILE A 18 -6.42 7.83 6.31
C ILE A 18 -5.08 8.57 6.40
N LEU A 19 -4.12 8.23 5.53
CA LEU A 19 -2.78 8.85 5.56
C LEU A 19 -2.83 10.33 5.18
N PHE A 20 -3.63 10.68 4.18
CA PHE A 20 -3.85 12.06 3.76
C PHE A 20 -4.46 12.88 4.89
N LEU A 21 -5.57 12.43 5.48
CA LEU A 21 -6.26 13.15 6.55
C LEU A 21 -5.38 13.26 7.80
N MET A 22 -4.69 12.20 8.20
CA MET A 22 -3.81 12.21 9.36
C MET A 22 -2.63 13.17 9.17
N ASN A 23 -2.13 13.32 7.94
CA ASN A 23 -1.07 14.29 7.66
C ASN A 23 -1.58 15.72 7.45
N TYR A 24 -2.78 15.88 6.89
CA TYR A 24 -3.37 17.18 6.59
C TYR A 24 -3.94 17.87 7.84
N LEU A 25 -4.67 17.13 8.69
CA LEU A 25 -5.40 17.69 9.83
C LEU A 25 -4.52 18.01 11.06
N GLY A 26 -3.25 17.61 11.05
CA GLY A 26 -2.29 17.85 12.14
C GLY A 26 -1.08 18.68 11.74
N ASN A 27 -1.08 19.28 10.54
CA ASN A 27 0.06 20.01 10.00
C ASN A 27 -0.29 21.48 9.74
N ASP A 28 0.37 22.40 10.45
CA ASP A 28 0.21 23.85 10.30
C ASP A 28 1.21 24.47 9.32
N GLN A 29 2.03 23.66 8.64
CA GLN A 29 2.95 24.15 7.63
C GLN A 29 2.21 24.61 6.36
N ALA A 30 2.83 25.55 5.63
CA ALA A 30 2.28 26.11 4.40
C ALA A 30 2.15 25.05 3.28
N ASP A 31 3.05 24.07 3.25
CA ASP A 31 3.14 22.96 2.29
C ASP A 31 2.29 21.73 2.69
N LYS A 32 1.42 21.84 3.70
CA LYS A 32 0.65 20.70 4.24
C LYS A 32 -0.15 19.91 3.20
N LEU A 33 -0.66 20.57 2.16
CA LEU A 33 -1.40 19.90 1.10
C LEU A 33 -0.50 18.99 0.26
N GLU A 34 0.64 19.51 -0.20
CA GLU A 34 1.62 18.76 -1.00
C GLU A 34 2.18 17.60 -0.19
N ARG A 35 2.53 17.88 1.07
CA ARG A 35 3.09 16.89 1.99
C ARG A 35 2.11 15.76 2.30
N ALA A 36 0.83 16.07 2.53
CA ALA A 36 -0.22 15.08 2.75
C ALA A 36 -0.48 14.24 1.48
N LEU A 37 -0.46 14.88 0.31
CA LEU A 37 -0.63 14.19 -0.98
C LEU A 37 0.52 13.22 -1.25
N MET A 38 1.76 13.66 -1.03
CA MET A 38 2.97 12.84 -1.19
C MET A 38 2.95 11.65 -0.23
N ILE A 39 2.63 11.87 1.05
CA ILE A 39 2.58 10.80 2.05
C ILE A 39 1.47 9.80 1.72
N GLY A 40 0.28 10.28 1.35
CA GLY A 40 -0.81 9.41 0.90
C GLY A 40 -0.42 8.58 -0.32
N ALA A 41 0.18 9.20 -1.33
CA ALA A 41 0.62 8.51 -2.55
C ALA A 41 1.73 7.48 -2.26
N ALA A 42 2.75 7.85 -1.49
CA ALA A 42 3.83 6.96 -1.10
C ALA A 42 3.30 5.75 -0.30
N GLY A 43 2.34 5.97 0.60
CA GLY A 43 1.70 4.89 1.35
C GLY A 43 0.93 3.90 0.47
N VAL A 44 0.19 4.38 -0.53
CA VAL A 44 -0.51 3.52 -1.49
C VAL A 44 0.46 2.73 -2.37
N ILE A 45 1.56 3.36 -2.82
CA ILE A 45 2.61 2.68 -3.59
C ILE A 45 3.26 1.59 -2.75
N GLY A 46 3.65 1.89 -1.51
CA GLY A 46 4.24 0.92 -0.58
C GLY A 46 3.30 -0.25 -0.29
N LEU A 47 2.01 0.02 -0.07
CA LEU A 47 0.99 -1.02 0.09
C LEU A 47 0.87 -1.90 -1.16
N SER A 48 0.83 -1.29 -2.34
CA SER A 48 0.69 -2.02 -3.60
C SER A 48 1.89 -2.94 -3.85
N ILE A 49 3.10 -2.45 -3.62
CA ILE A 49 4.34 -3.24 -3.72
C ILE A 49 4.36 -4.35 -2.68
N GLY A 50 4.04 -4.05 -1.42
CA GLY A 50 4.01 -5.03 -0.34
C GLY A 50 3.04 -6.18 -0.62
N LEU A 51 1.84 -5.87 -1.12
CA LEU A 51 0.87 -6.87 -1.53
C LEU A 51 1.35 -7.66 -2.76
N ALA A 52 2.02 -7.03 -3.72
CA ALA A 52 2.59 -7.71 -4.88
C ALA A 52 3.65 -8.73 -4.48
N ILE A 53 4.57 -8.37 -3.59
CA ILE A 53 5.58 -9.29 -3.04
C ILE A 53 4.92 -10.42 -2.26
N MET A 54 3.97 -10.10 -1.38
CA MET A 54 3.23 -11.08 -0.58
C MET A 54 2.48 -12.09 -1.46
N ASN A 55 1.85 -11.64 -2.54
CA ASN A 55 1.10 -12.52 -3.42
C ASN A 55 2.01 -13.38 -4.31
N LYS A 56 3.22 -12.90 -4.64
CA LYS A 56 4.23 -13.67 -5.38
C LYS A 56 4.70 -14.91 -4.60
N GLY A 57 4.89 -14.78 -3.28
CA GLY A 57 5.25 -15.92 -2.42
C GLY A 57 4.14 -16.95 -2.21
N LYS A 58 2.88 -16.64 -2.55
CA LYS A 58 1.74 -17.58 -2.42
C LYS A 58 1.57 -18.49 -3.63
N ASP A 59 2.13 -18.12 -4.77
CA ASP A 59 2.13 -18.89 -6.02
C ASP A 59 3.46 -19.65 -6.22
N ASP A 60 4.34 -19.64 -5.22
CA ASP A 60 5.62 -20.36 -5.25
C ASP A 60 5.35 -21.87 -5.15
N LYS A 61 5.42 -22.56 -6.30
CA LYS A 61 5.19 -24.01 -6.42
C LYS A 61 6.46 -24.83 -6.28
N THR A 62 7.59 -24.20 -5.98
CA THR A 62 8.82 -24.91 -5.64
C THR A 62 8.72 -25.35 -4.18
N PRO A 63 8.49 -26.66 -3.90
CA PRO A 63 8.65 -27.15 -2.55
C PRO A 63 10.07 -26.82 -2.06
N PRO A 64 10.27 -26.62 -0.76
CA PRO A 64 11.61 -26.58 -0.19
C PRO A 64 12.40 -27.78 -0.74
N GLN A 65 13.65 -27.56 -1.14
CA GLN A 65 14.50 -28.62 -1.62
C GLN A 65 14.66 -29.63 -0.47
N ASP A 66 14.05 -30.81 -0.60
CA ASP A 66 14.25 -31.90 0.36
C ASP A 66 15.72 -32.28 0.32
N PHE A 67 16.42 -32.00 1.43
CA PHE A 67 17.80 -32.40 1.64
C PHE A 67 17.78 -33.76 2.35
N ASP A 68 17.37 -34.80 1.63
CA ASP A 68 17.49 -36.21 2.04
C ASP A 68 18.85 -36.77 1.58
#